data_AF-A0A2K6FBY3-F1
#
_entry.id   AF-A0A2K6FBY3-F1
#
_cell.length_a   1.000
_cell.length_b   1.000
_cell.length_c   1.000
_cell.angle_alpha   90.00
_cell.angle_beta   90.00
_cell.angle_gamma   90.00
#
_symmetry.space_group_name_H-M   'P 1'
#
loop_
_entity.id
_entity.type
_entity.pdbx_description
1 polymer ?
#
loop_
_entity_poly.entity_id
_entity_poly.type
_entity_poly.pdbx_seq_one_letter_code
_entity_poly.pdbx_strand_id
1 'polypeptide(L)'
;MAVGDPSGRPTLNFLLLAVAVTFLGSALSVDEVRTHLSMKEEMMRLGGQLVLSTQEEQANEKLMAIKIAEMTEAMETLMFPPSMHFFRAKRLIEKSQVFNILRMMPKGAALHLHDFGIVNMDWLVKNVTYRPHCHICFTPRGTMQFKFAHPTPATLMTEECSKWILLEDYRKQVQNVTEFDNSLLRNFTLMTQDPEVTYVDQNVVWSKFETIFFTISGLVHYAPVFRDYVFRSLEEFYKDNVLYMEIRAMLLPVYELNGEIHDKDWSVKTYKDVAQMFVKSHPEFIGIKIIYSDHRSKDVSLIKESVRTAMDLRTKFPNMVAGFDLVGHEDTGHSLFDYKEALMIPVKQGVKLPYFFHAGETDWHGTSVDKNLLDAVILNTTRIGHGFALSKHPAVRAFSQKKDIPIEVCPISNQVLKLVSDLRNHPVATLMAIGQPMVISSDDPAVFGARGLSYDFYEAFMGIGGMKADLRTLKQLAMNSIRYSVLSEDKKTAFMEIWEKRWKKFVADVVAQ
;
A
#
# COMPACT_ATOMS: atom_id res chain seq x y z
N MET A 1 -41.70 52.00 54.12
CA MET A 1 -40.77 51.89 55.26
C MET A 1 -40.21 50.47 55.18
N ALA A 2 -38.96 50.23 54.74
CA ALA A 2 -37.70 50.42 55.48
C ALA A 2 -37.66 49.52 56.74
N VAL A 3 -36.71 48.60 57.02
CA VAL A 3 -35.41 48.12 56.43
C VAL A 3 -35.25 46.62 56.85
N GLY A 4 -34.52 45.69 56.20
CA GLY A 4 -33.74 45.65 54.95
C GLY A 4 -32.85 44.38 54.82
N ASP A 5 -32.02 44.33 53.76
CA ASP A 5 -30.86 43.47 53.41
C ASP A 5 -30.61 42.07 54.06
N PRO A 6 -30.48 41.03 53.22
CA PRO A 6 -29.53 39.94 53.42
C PRO A 6 -28.65 39.65 52.18
N SER A 7 -27.34 39.91 52.27
CA SER A 7 -26.38 39.57 51.19
C SER A 7 -25.03 39.02 51.68
N GLY A 8 -25.04 37.76 52.15
CA GLY A 8 -23.83 36.97 52.44
C GLY A 8 -23.55 35.91 51.38
N ARG A 9 -22.41 35.99 50.68
CA ARG A 9 -22.01 35.02 49.63
C ARG A 9 -21.47 33.70 50.21
N PRO A 10 -21.62 32.56 49.51
CA PRO A 10 -20.98 31.30 49.88
C PRO A 10 -19.52 31.24 49.41
N THR A 11 -18.62 30.64 50.20
CA THR A 11 -17.26 30.29 49.78
C THR A 11 -17.15 28.82 49.36
N LEU A 12 -16.35 28.61 48.33
CA LEU A 12 -16.33 27.41 47.50
C LEU A 12 -15.27 26.40 48.01
N ASN A 13 -15.70 25.20 48.42
CA ASN A 13 -14.77 24.10 48.74
C ASN A 13 -14.53 23.21 47.51
N PHE A 14 -13.47 23.52 46.74
CA PHE A 14 -12.85 22.58 45.81
C PHE A 14 -11.36 22.47 46.16
N LEU A 15 -10.98 21.35 46.79
CA LEU A 15 -9.58 21.04 47.04
C LEU A 15 -8.95 20.50 45.75
N LEU A 16 -8.16 21.32 45.06
CA LEU A 16 -7.36 20.83 43.94
C LEU A 16 -6.29 19.85 44.44
N LEU A 17 -6.34 18.62 43.95
CA LEU A 17 -5.24 17.66 44.09
C LEU A 17 -4.12 18.02 43.10
N ALA A 18 -3.42 19.12 43.37
CA ALA A 18 -2.20 19.48 42.66
C ALA A 18 -1.10 18.48 43.04
N VAL A 19 -0.81 17.52 42.16
CA VAL A 19 0.33 16.62 42.31
C VAL A 19 1.61 17.43 42.11
N ALA A 20 2.15 17.92 43.22
CA ALA A 20 3.50 18.48 43.26
C ALA A 20 4.50 17.35 42.97
N VAL A 21 5.07 17.34 41.76
CA VAL A 21 6.21 16.48 41.43
C VAL A 21 7.40 16.97 42.23
N THR A 22 7.73 16.24 43.31
CA THR A 22 8.88 16.50 44.16
C THR A 22 10.17 16.24 43.40
N PHE A 23 10.78 17.30 42.85
CA PHE A 23 12.15 17.29 42.35
C PHE A 23 13.13 17.12 43.51
N LEU A 24 13.56 15.87 43.75
CA LEU A 24 14.68 15.50 44.62
C LEU A 24 15.46 14.38 43.92
N GLY A 25 16.71 14.64 43.51
CA GLY A 25 17.58 13.55 42.99
C GLY A 25 18.86 13.98 42.27
N SER A 26 18.79 14.94 41.36
CA SER A 26 19.97 15.65 40.80
C SER A 26 19.50 16.84 39.97
N ALA A 27 20.21 17.96 40.05
CA ALA A 27 20.08 19.02 39.06
C ALA A 27 20.94 18.60 37.85
N LEU A 28 20.39 17.76 36.99
CA LEU A 28 21.02 17.41 35.71
C LEU A 28 21.41 18.70 34.98
N SER A 29 22.65 18.76 34.50
CA SER A 29 23.12 19.84 33.66
C SER A 29 22.28 19.96 32.39
N VAL A 30 22.28 21.14 31.77
CA VAL A 30 21.56 21.38 30.51
C VAL A 30 22.00 20.38 29.43
N ASP A 31 23.29 20.02 29.40
CA ASP A 31 23.85 19.04 28.48
C ASP A 31 23.38 17.60 28.77
N GLU A 32 23.27 17.20 30.04
CA GLU A 32 22.70 15.90 30.42
C GLU A 32 21.21 15.81 30.08
N VAL A 33 20.42 16.86 30.34
CA VAL A 33 18.99 16.91 29.96
C VAL A 33 18.83 16.81 28.44
N ARG A 34 19.64 17.57 27.68
CA ARG A 34 19.64 17.51 26.21
C ARG A 34 20.00 16.11 25.70
N THR A 35 21.06 15.52 26.24
CA THR A 35 21.52 14.17 25.86
C THR A 35 20.48 13.11 26.18
N HIS A 36 19.85 13.17 27.36
CA HIS A 36 18.79 12.26 27.77
C HIS A 36 17.56 12.35 26.85
N LEU A 37 17.12 13.56 26.48
CA LEU A 37 15.99 13.74 25.57
C LEU A 37 16.30 13.21 24.17
N SER A 38 17.47 13.52 23.60
CA SER A 38 17.88 13.00 22.29
C SER A 38 18.00 11.47 22.28
N MET A 39 18.59 10.87 23.33
CA MET A 39 18.66 9.42 23.49
C MET A 39 17.26 8.80 23.60
N LYS A 40 16.33 9.46 24.29
CA LYS A 40 14.95 8.98 24.43
C LYS A 40 14.22 8.95 23.07
N GLU A 41 14.35 9.99 22.26
CA GLU A 41 13.81 10.00 20.88
C GLU A 41 14.44 8.90 20.02
N GLU A 42 15.76 8.72 20.12
CA GLU A 42 16.50 7.66 19.42
C GLU A 42 16.05 6.25 19.82
N MET A 43 15.75 6.01 21.10
CA MET A 43 15.24 4.72 21.60
C MET A 43 13.73 4.51 21.37
N MET A 44 12.97 5.58 21.09
CA MET A 44 11.52 5.52 20.84
C MET A 44 11.18 5.42 19.35
N ARG A 45 12.02 5.90 18.43
CA ARG A 45 11.78 5.76 16.99
C ARG A 45 11.76 4.31 16.54
N LEU A 46 11.10 4.06 15.41
CA LEU A 46 10.96 2.73 14.81
C LEU A 46 12.32 2.07 14.56
N GLY A 47 12.54 0.93 15.23
CA GLY A 47 13.79 0.18 15.21
C GLY A 47 14.86 0.66 16.20
N GLY A 48 14.65 1.76 16.92
CA GLY A 48 15.66 2.38 17.81
C GLY A 48 16.27 1.47 18.88
N GLN A 49 15.53 0.44 19.31
CA GLN A 49 15.97 -0.55 20.31
C GLN A 49 16.68 -1.77 19.70
N LEU A 50 16.81 -1.86 18.36
CA LEU A 50 17.54 -2.95 17.72
C LEU A 50 19.05 -2.77 17.93
N VAL A 51 19.66 -3.80 18.53
CA VAL A 51 21.11 -3.93 18.61
C VAL A 51 21.63 -4.39 17.24
N LEU A 52 22.57 -3.63 16.68
CA LEU A 52 23.28 -4.00 15.46
C LEU A 52 24.55 -4.78 15.82
N SER A 53 24.90 -5.77 14.99
CA SER A 53 26.22 -6.40 15.02
C SER A 53 27.30 -5.47 14.47
N THR A 54 28.58 -5.76 14.72
CA THR A 54 29.70 -4.93 14.24
C THR A 54 29.70 -4.70 12.73
N GLN A 55 29.31 -5.70 11.93
CA GLN A 55 29.19 -5.54 10.47
C GLN A 55 27.97 -4.68 10.08
N GLU A 56 26.88 -4.75 10.84
CA GLU A 56 25.71 -3.90 10.63
C GLU A 56 25.98 -2.45 11.02
N GLU A 57 26.77 -2.18 12.06
CA GLU A 57 27.21 -0.80 12.36
C GLU A 57 28.10 -0.26 11.24
N GLN A 58 29.04 -1.05 10.69
CA GLN A 58 29.83 -0.63 9.52
C GLN A 58 28.97 -0.36 8.27
N ALA A 59 27.95 -1.18 8.01
CA ALA A 59 26.99 -0.94 6.93
C ALA A 59 26.13 0.31 7.19
N ASN A 60 25.74 0.54 8.45
CA ASN A 60 25.00 1.70 8.90
C ASN A 60 25.82 2.99 8.76
N GLU A 61 27.08 3.01 9.18
CA GLU A 61 28.00 4.14 8.99
C GLU A 61 28.10 4.54 7.51
N LYS A 62 28.30 3.58 6.60
CA LYS A 62 28.36 3.83 5.16
C LYS A 62 27.04 4.35 4.59
N LEU A 63 25.92 3.67 4.89
CA LEU A 63 24.58 4.09 4.45
C LEU A 63 24.24 5.50 4.95
N MET A 64 24.54 5.80 6.21
CA MET A 64 24.24 7.10 6.81
C MET A 64 25.15 8.20 6.28
N ALA A 65 26.43 7.93 5.98
CA ALA A 65 27.30 8.90 5.32
C ALA A 65 26.76 9.30 3.93
N ILE A 66 26.34 8.31 3.12
CA ILE A 66 25.73 8.53 1.81
C ILE A 66 24.41 9.31 1.94
N LYS A 67 23.52 8.89 2.85
CA LYS A 67 22.25 9.57 3.11
C LYS A 67 22.43 11.01 3.55
N ILE A 68 23.35 11.27 4.48
CA ILE A 68 23.63 12.63 4.97
C ILE A 68 24.15 13.49 3.82
N ALA A 69 25.06 13.00 2.98
CA ALA A 69 25.55 13.74 1.82
C ALA A 69 24.43 14.08 0.82
N GLU A 70 23.57 13.11 0.45
CA GLU A 70 22.41 13.36 -0.42
C GLU A 70 21.42 14.36 0.18
N MET A 71 21.20 14.31 1.51
CA MET A 71 20.32 15.26 2.20
C MET A 71 20.94 16.66 2.35
N THR A 72 22.25 16.78 2.53
CA THR A 72 22.95 18.07 2.57
C THR A 72 22.88 18.78 1.22
N GLU A 73 23.21 18.09 0.12
CA GLU A 73 23.05 18.62 -1.25
C GLU A 73 21.59 19.05 -1.51
N ALA A 74 20.62 18.27 -1.06
CA ALA A 74 19.21 18.58 -1.20
C ALA A 74 18.73 19.76 -0.32
N MET A 75 19.41 20.03 0.80
CA MET A 75 19.18 21.23 1.63
C MET A 75 19.78 22.49 1.00
N GLU A 76 20.92 22.38 0.30
CA GLU A 76 21.56 23.48 -0.41
C GLU A 76 20.84 23.85 -1.72
N THR A 77 20.41 22.84 -2.48
CA THR A 77 19.76 23.02 -3.80
C THR A 77 18.23 23.10 -3.74
N LEU A 78 17.63 22.71 -2.62
CA LEU A 78 16.18 22.45 -2.47
C LEU A 78 15.62 21.34 -3.40
N MET A 79 16.48 20.63 -4.13
CA MET A 79 16.10 19.54 -5.04
C MET A 79 15.99 18.20 -4.29
N PHE A 80 15.05 18.11 -3.35
CA PHE A 80 14.84 16.91 -2.52
C PHE A 80 13.72 16.02 -3.08
N PRO A 81 14.00 14.80 -3.57
CA PRO A 81 13.01 13.99 -4.29
C PRO A 81 11.71 13.71 -3.51
N PRO A 82 11.71 13.37 -2.20
CA PRO A 82 10.46 13.17 -1.43
C PRO A 82 9.58 14.42 -1.27
N SER A 83 10.13 15.62 -1.48
CA SER A 83 9.34 16.87 -1.49
C SER A 83 8.82 17.26 -2.88
N MET A 84 9.22 16.51 -3.91
CA MET A 84 8.75 16.67 -5.28
C MET A 84 7.70 15.61 -5.58
N HIS A 85 6.74 15.91 -6.48
CA HIS A 85 5.80 14.90 -6.95
C HIS A 85 6.53 13.74 -7.66
N PHE A 86 6.20 12.50 -7.29
CA PHE A 86 6.92 11.28 -7.68
C PHE A 86 7.25 11.18 -9.17
N PHE A 87 6.30 11.52 -10.06
CA PHE A 87 6.51 11.50 -11.52
C PHE A 87 7.72 12.32 -12.00
N ARG A 88 8.06 13.42 -11.30
CA ARG A 88 9.28 14.22 -11.54
C ARG A 88 10.45 13.71 -10.71
N ALA A 89 10.21 13.34 -9.45
CA ALA A 89 11.21 12.84 -8.50
C ALA A 89 11.90 11.55 -8.98
N LYS A 90 11.17 10.62 -9.62
CA LYS A 90 11.61 9.27 -9.97
C LYS A 90 12.98 9.21 -10.65
N ARG A 91 13.25 10.09 -11.62
CA ARG A 91 14.54 10.14 -12.35
C ARG A 91 15.72 10.60 -11.50
N LEU A 92 15.46 11.26 -10.37
CA LEU A 92 16.46 11.62 -9.37
C LEU A 92 16.65 10.47 -8.38
N ILE A 93 15.57 9.83 -7.94
CA ILE A 93 15.58 8.63 -7.09
C ILE A 93 16.38 7.51 -7.77
N GLU A 94 16.17 7.26 -9.07
CA GLU A 94 16.91 6.26 -9.85
C GLU A 94 18.43 6.51 -9.96
N LYS A 95 18.91 7.71 -9.58
CA LYS A 95 20.34 8.09 -9.50
C LYS A 95 20.90 8.07 -8.08
N SER A 96 20.05 8.01 -7.05
CA SER A 96 20.47 7.99 -5.65
C SER A 96 21.24 6.71 -5.32
N GLN A 97 22.31 6.84 -4.56
CA GLN A 97 23.05 5.72 -4.02
C GLN A 97 22.30 5.07 -2.85
N VAL A 98 21.57 5.86 -2.06
CA VAL A 98 20.62 5.31 -1.08
C VAL A 98 19.58 4.41 -1.77
N PHE A 99 19.00 4.84 -2.89
CA PHE A 99 18.06 4.01 -3.64
C PHE A 99 18.70 2.73 -4.19
N ASN A 100 19.95 2.79 -4.67
CA ASN A 100 20.68 1.59 -5.11
C ASN A 100 20.86 0.57 -3.97
N ILE A 101 21.24 1.02 -2.77
CA ILE A 101 21.34 0.16 -1.58
C ILE A 101 19.96 -0.42 -1.22
N LEU A 102 18.90 0.40 -1.24
CA LEU A 102 17.53 -0.06 -0.95
C LEU A 102 16.99 -1.08 -1.97
N ARG A 103 17.44 -1.06 -3.23
CA ARG A 103 17.13 -2.12 -4.22
C ARG A 103 17.80 -3.45 -3.88
N MET A 104 19.04 -3.42 -3.37
CA MET A 104 19.74 -4.63 -2.91
C MET A 104 19.12 -5.23 -1.64
N MET A 105 18.56 -4.39 -0.77
CA MET A 105 18.03 -4.79 0.53
C MET A 105 16.90 -5.83 0.44
N PRO A 106 16.95 -6.95 1.18
CA PRO A 106 15.83 -7.88 1.30
C PRO A 106 14.73 -7.24 2.16
N LYS A 107 13.67 -6.77 1.49
CA LYS A 107 12.60 -5.97 2.12
C LYS A 107 11.56 -6.81 2.87
N GLY A 108 11.68 -8.13 2.82
CA GLY A 108 10.72 -9.05 3.43
C GLY A 108 9.53 -9.27 2.51
N ALA A 109 8.36 -8.73 2.87
CA ALA A 109 7.09 -8.95 2.21
C ALA A 109 6.38 -7.66 1.78
N ALA A 110 5.61 -7.74 0.69
CA ALA A 110 4.65 -6.71 0.30
C ALA A 110 3.27 -7.10 0.84
N LEU A 111 2.75 -6.37 1.84
CA LEU A 111 1.51 -6.75 2.53
C LEU A 111 0.26 -5.98 2.08
N HIS A 112 0.42 -4.94 1.26
CA HIS A 112 -0.68 -4.10 0.77
C HIS A 112 -0.45 -3.77 -0.71
N LEU A 113 -1.24 -4.44 -1.56
CA LEU A 113 -1.15 -4.47 -3.01
C LEU A 113 -2.54 -4.81 -3.57
N HIS A 114 -2.91 -4.30 -4.74
CA HIS A 114 -4.14 -4.70 -5.42
C HIS A 114 -3.88 -5.59 -6.64
N ASP A 115 -4.92 -6.28 -7.11
CA ASP A 115 -4.88 -6.94 -8.40
C ASP A 115 -4.78 -5.91 -9.53
N PHE A 116 -3.96 -6.23 -10.54
CA PHE A 116 -3.77 -5.46 -11.77
C PHE A 116 -2.99 -4.14 -11.70
N GLY A 117 -2.59 -3.64 -10.53
CA GLY A 117 -1.63 -2.52 -10.40
C GLY A 117 -0.17 -2.91 -10.09
N ILE A 118 0.18 -4.19 -10.12
CA ILE A 118 1.46 -4.74 -9.61
C ILE A 118 2.45 -5.27 -10.67
N VAL A 119 2.20 -5.02 -11.96
CA VAL A 119 3.09 -5.38 -13.07
C VAL A 119 3.28 -4.18 -13.97
N ASN A 120 4.54 -3.85 -14.31
CA ASN A 120 4.84 -2.69 -15.15
C ASN A 120 4.04 -2.67 -16.47
N MET A 121 3.32 -1.57 -16.70
CA MET A 121 2.42 -1.35 -17.83
C MET A 121 3.12 -1.38 -19.20
N ASP A 122 4.44 -1.16 -19.27
CA ASP A 122 5.24 -1.39 -20.49
C ASP A 122 5.06 -2.82 -21.02
N TRP A 123 4.91 -3.82 -20.13
CA TRP A 123 4.68 -5.20 -20.55
C TRP A 123 3.27 -5.43 -21.08
N LEU A 124 2.24 -4.81 -20.49
CA LEU A 124 0.89 -4.87 -21.05
C LEU A 124 0.87 -4.30 -22.47
N VAL A 125 1.47 -3.14 -22.68
CA VAL A 125 1.57 -2.53 -24.02
C VAL A 125 2.43 -3.40 -24.95
N LYS A 126 3.72 -3.57 -24.65
CA LYS A 126 4.71 -4.13 -25.60
C LYS A 126 4.69 -5.65 -25.72
N ASN A 127 3.98 -6.37 -24.85
CA ASN A 127 3.78 -7.82 -24.97
C ASN A 127 2.30 -8.17 -25.13
N VAL A 128 1.45 -7.83 -24.16
CA VAL A 128 0.07 -8.34 -24.12
C VAL A 128 -0.77 -7.82 -25.29
N THR A 129 -0.75 -6.51 -25.57
CA THR A 129 -1.53 -5.94 -26.68
C THR A 129 -1.00 -6.32 -28.07
N TYR A 130 0.13 -7.01 -28.17
CA TYR A 130 0.69 -7.60 -29.40
C TYR A 130 0.34 -9.09 -29.56
N ARG A 131 -0.36 -9.71 -28.60
CA ARG A 131 -0.79 -11.10 -28.71
C ARG A 131 -1.94 -11.25 -29.73
N PRO A 132 -2.05 -12.41 -30.41
CA PRO A 132 -3.16 -12.69 -31.33
C PRO A 132 -4.54 -12.45 -30.70
N HIS A 133 -5.51 -12.08 -31.52
CA HIS A 133 -6.91 -11.90 -31.14
C HIS A 133 -7.21 -10.77 -30.13
N CYS A 134 -6.23 -9.91 -29.80
CA CYS A 134 -6.47 -8.72 -28.99
C CYS A 134 -7.24 -7.66 -29.78
N HIS A 135 -8.43 -7.29 -29.32
CA HIS A 135 -9.25 -6.22 -29.89
C HIS A 135 -9.23 -4.98 -28.99
N ILE A 136 -9.42 -3.82 -29.59
CA ILE A 136 -9.68 -2.53 -28.94
C ILE A 136 -11.08 -2.04 -29.30
N CYS A 137 -11.71 -1.32 -28.38
CA CYS A 137 -12.92 -0.54 -28.62
C CYS A 137 -12.88 0.77 -27.81
N PHE A 138 -13.77 1.69 -28.16
CA PHE A 138 -14.01 2.94 -27.44
C PHE A 138 -15.49 3.02 -27.06
N THR A 139 -15.78 3.37 -25.81
CA THR A 139 -17.16 3.64 -25.35
C THR A 139 -17.72 4.90 -26.03
N PRO A 140 -19.04 5.16 -25.96
CA PRO A 140 -19.61 6.43 -26.40
C PRO A 140 -19.01 7.68 -25.72
N ARG A 141 -18.34 7.51 -24.56
CA ARG A 141 -17.62 8.58 -23.84
C ARG A 141 -16.13 8.65 -24.21
N GLY A 142 -15.65 7.84 -25.16
CA GLY A 142 -14.25 7.78 -25.58
C GLY A 142 -13.33 6.95 -24.67
N THR A 143 -13.86 6.28 -23.65
CA THR A 143 -13.07 5.41 -22.76
C THR A 143 -12.60 4.18 -23.53
N MET A 144 -11.32 3.84 -23.40
CA MET A 144 -10.75 2.66 -24.06
C MET A 144 -11.19 1.36 -23.36
N GLN A 145 -11.43 0.32 -24.16
CA GLN A 145 -11.64 -1.05 -23.69
C GLN A 145 -10.87 -2.03 -24.57
N PHE A 146 -10.58 -3.21 -24.03
CA PHE A 146 -9.92 -4.30 -24.75
C PHE A 146 -10.67 -5.62 -24.55
N LYS A 147 -10.53 -6.54 -25.52
CA LYS A 147 -11.06 -7.90 -25.39
C LYS A 147 -10.28 -8.88 -26.26
N PHE A 148 -9.93 -10.04 -25.71
CA PHE A 148 -9.47 -11.18 -26.48
C PHE A 148 -10.67 -12.01 -26.95
N ALA A 149 -10.78 -12.31 -28.24
CA ALA A 149 -11.89 -13.12 -28.76
C ALA A 149 -11.58 -13.69 -30.14
N HIS A 150 -12.02 -14.93 -30.38
CA HIS A 150 -12.03 -15.50 -31.73
C HIS A 150 -13.29 -16.36 -31.95
N PRO A 151 -14.13 -16.05 -32.97
CA PRO A 151 -14.03 -14.93 -33.92
C PRO A 151 -14.19 -13.55 -33.25
N THR A 152 -13.99 -12.47 -34.01
CA THR A 152 -14.25 -11.10 -33.54
C THR A 152 -15.67 -11.00 -32.96
N PRO A 153 -15.88 -10.37 -31.78
CA PRO A 153 -17.19 -10.32 -31.16
C PRO A 153 -18.22 -9.63 -32.04
N ALA A 154 -19.46 -10.13 -32.03
CA ALA A 154 -20.57 -9.47 -32.69
C ALA A 154 -20.68 -8.02 -32.19
N THR A 155 -20.80 -7.08 -33.12
CA THR A 155 -21.07 -5.67 -32.80
C THR A 155 -22.54 -5.53 -32.43
N LEU A 156 -22.87 -5.92 -31.20
CA LEU A 156 -24.09 -5.47 -30.55
C LEU A 156 -23.92 -3.97 -30.32
N MET A 157 -24.82 -3.15 -30.86
CA MET A 157 -24.87 -1.70 -30.62
C MET A 157 -25.31 -1.43 -29.18
N THR A 158 -24.43 -1.73 -28.23
CA THR A 158 -24.62 -1.54 -26.79
C THR A 158 -24.03 -0.21 -26.35
N GLU A 159 -24.43 0.24 -25.17
CA GLU A 159 -23.85 1.43 -24.53
C GLU A 159 -22.37 1.24 -24.15
N GLU A 160 -21.85 0.00 -24.22
CA GLU A 160 -20.49 -0.37 -23.82
C GLU A 160 -19.46 -0.25 -24.96
N CYS A 161 -19.80 -0.66 -26.18
CA CYS A 161 -18.85 -0.67 -27.31
C CYS A 161 -19.56 -0.58 -28.67
N SER A 162 -19.17 0.39 -29.50
CA SER A 162 -19.77 0.62 -30.83
C SER A 162 -19.18 -0.23 -31.96
N LYS A 163 -17.92 -0.70 -31.84
CA LYS A 163 -17.26 -1.61 -32.78
C LYS A 163 -15.94 -2.15 -32.19
N TRP A 164 -15.80 -3.47 -32.10
CA TRP A 164 -14.51 -4.11 -31.80
C TRP A 164 -13.61 -4.13 -33.04
N ILE A 165 -12.36 -3.69 -32.89
CA ILE A 165 -11.35 -3.66 -33.95
C ILE A 165 -10.12 -4.47 -33.49
N LEU A 166 -9.63 -5.37 -34.33
CA LEU A 166 -8.40 -6.14 -34.03
C LEU A 166 -7.20 -5.17 -33.97
N LEU A 167 -6.41 -5.23 -32.89
CA LEU A 167 -5.27 -4.31 -32.71
C LEU A 167 -4.19 -4.46 -33.77
N GLU A 168 -4.01 -5.66 -34.33
CA GLU A 168 -3.09 -5.88 -35.44
C GLU A 168 -3.47 -5.03 -36.66
N ASP A 169 -4.77 -4.96 -36.98
CA ASP A 169 -5.28 -4.17 -38.09
C ASP A 169 -5.34 -2.68 -37.75
N TYR A 170 -5.61 -2.32 -36.49
CA TYR A 170 -5.53 -0.93 -36.02
C TYR A 170 -4.10 -0.38 -36.14
N ARG A 171 -3.09 -1.18 -35.77
CA ARG A 171 -1.67 -0.79 -35.89
C ARG A 171 -1.22 -0.63 -37.34
N LYS A 172 -1.79 -1.37 -38.29
CA LYS A 172 -1.54 -1.17 -39.74
C LYS A 172 -2.12 0.14 -40.29
N GLN A 173 -3.10 0.74 -39.61
CA GLN A 173 -3.82 1.94 -40.06
C GLN A 173 -3.24 3.26 -39.50
N VAL A 174 -2.45 3.21 -38.42
CA VAL A 174 -1.84 4.41 -37.82
C VAL A 174 -0.52 4.78 -38.50
N GLN A 175 -0.26 6.08 -38.66
CA GLN A 175 0.97 6.58 -39.29
C GLN A 175 2.24 6.32 -38.45
N ASN A 176 2.12 6.23 -37.12
CA ASN A 176 3.24 6.02 -36.21
C ASN A 176 2.82 5.04 -35.09
N VAL A 177 3.18 3.77 -35.26
CA VAL A 177 2.86 2.68 -34.32
C VAL A 177 3.51 2.91 -32.95
N THR A 178 4.75 3.41 -32.91
CA THR A 178 5.46 3.69 -31.66
C THR A 178 4.73 4.74 -30.83
N GLU A 179 4.21 5.80 -31.47
CA GLU A 179 3.47 6.84 -30.74
C GLU A 179 2.05 6.37 -30.35
N PHE A 180 1.42 5.51 -31.15
CA PHE A 180 0.22 4.81 -30.72
C PHE A 180 0.46 3.98 -29.46
N ASP A 181 1.51 3.15 -29.41
CA ASP A 181 1.88 2.36 -28.22
C ASP A 181 2.22 3.25 -27.01
N ASN A 182 2.94 4.36 -27.21
CA ASN A 182 3.16 5.36 -26.17
C ASN A 182 1.83 5.94 -25.64
N SER A 183 0.84 6.15 -26.52
CA SER A 183 -0.49 6.63 -26.12
C SER A 183 -1.28 5.59 -25.30
N LEU A 184 -1.07 4.29 -25.54
CA LEU A 184 -1.59 3.21 -24.69
C LEU A 184 -0.95 3.28 -23.29
N LEU A 185 0.38 3.41 -23.22
CA LEU A 185 1.11 3.46 -21.95
C LEU A 185 0.73 4.67 -21.08
N ARG A 186 0.54 5.85 -21.70
CA ARG A 186 0.00 7.05 -21.04
C ARG A 186 -1.46 6.89 -20.60
N ASN A 187 -2.20 5.94 -21.15
CA ASN A 187 -3.56 5.64 -20.71
C ASN A 187 -3.65 4.56 -19.63
N PHE A 188 -2.60 3.76 -19.43
CA PHE A 188 -2.53 2.69 -18.42
C PHE A 188 -1.84 3.15 -17.12
N THR A 189 -1.42 4.41 -17.02
CA THR A 189 -0.74 4.99 -15.85
C THR A 189 -1.30 6.37 -15.53
N LEU A 190 -1.06 6.85 -14.31
CA LEU A 190 -1.32 8.25 -13.93
C LEU A 190 -0.18 9.19 -14.35
N MET A 191 0.95 8.67 -14.85
CA MET A 191 2.15 9.45 -15.17
C MET A 191 1.89 10.56 -16.20
N THR A 192 2.17 11.79 -15.79
CA THR A 192 2.09 13.00 -16.62
C THR A 192 3.21 13.97 -16.21
N GLN A 193 3.50 14.97 -17.04
CA GLN A 193 4.56 15.97 -16.76
C GLN A 193 4.14 16.95 -15.64
N ASP A 194 2.89 17.41 -15.71
CA ASP A 194 2.31 18.45 -14.84
C ASP A 194 1.06 17.89 -14.12
N PRO A 195 1.23 17.00 -13.12
CA PRO A 195 0.12 16.37 -12.42
C PRO A 195 -0.76 17.36 -11.66
N GLU A 196 -0.22 18.46 -11.15
CA GLU A 196 -0.99 19.55 -10.53
C GLU A 196 -1.95 20.26 -11.51
N VAL A 197 -1.64 20.29 -12.81
CA VAL A 197 -2.53 20.83 -13.86
C VAL A 197 -3.48 19.75 -14.37
N THR A 198 -2.98 18.52 -14.54
CA THR A 198 -3.75 17.38 -15.07
C THR A 198 -4.82 16.91 -14.07
N TYR A 199 -4.49 16.91 -12.78
CA TYR A 199 -5.31 16.42 -11.68
C TYR A 199 -5.50 17.54 -10.65
N VAL A 200 -6.49 18.40 -10.90
CA VAL A 200 -6.74 19.59 -10.07
C VAL A 200 -7.13 19.24 -8.63
N ASP A 201 -7.91 18.18 -8.43
CA ASP A 201 -8.41 17.72 -7.12
C ASP A 201 -8.36 16.18 -6.98
N GLN A 202 -8.74 15.68 -5.80
CA GLN A 202 -8.73 14.24 -5.48
C GLN A 202 -9.77 13.44 -6.29
N ASN A 203 -10.94 14.01 -6.61
CA ASN A 203 -11.95 13.32 -7.42
C ASN A 203 -11.48 13.13 -8.87
N VAL A 204 -10.76 14.10 -9.43
CA VAL A 204 -10.23 14.03 -10.80
C VAL A 204 -9.13 12.96 -10.93
N VAL A 205 -8.19 12.86 -9.96
CA VAL A 205 -7.18 11.79 -9.99
C VAL A 205 -7.81 10.41 -9.80
N TRP A 206 -8.74 10.25 -8.84
CA TRP A 206 -9.42 8.99 -8.61
C TRP A 206 -10.27 8.54 -9.80
N SER A 207 -10.98 9.45 -10.46
CA SER A 207 -11.73 9.16 -11.70
C SER A 207 -10.82 8.59 -12.80
N LYS A 208 -9.62 9.16 -12.98
CA LYS A 208 -8.63 8.60 -13.92
C LYS A 208 -8.04 7.27 -13.41
N PHE A 209 -7.78 7.14 -12.12
CA PHE A 209 -7.26 5.92 -11.47
C PHE A 209 -8.20 4.74 -11.70
N GLU A 210 -9.48 4.85 -11.34
CA GLU A 210 -10.50 3.82 -11.59
C GLU A 210 -10.67 3.52 -13.09
N THR A 211 -10.61 4.56 -13.94
CA THR A 211 -10.65 4.40 -15.41
C THR A 211 -9.49 3.57 -15.94
N ILE A 212 -8.30 3.61 -15.32
CA ILE A 212 -7.14 2.77 -15.70
C ILE A 212 -7.46 1.30 -15.46
N PHE A 213 -7.94 0.93 -14.27
CA PHE A 213 -8.32 -0.47 -13.97
C PHE A 213 -9.42 -0.97 -14.90
N PHE A 214 -10.45 -0.16 -15.15
CA PHE A 214 -11.49 -0.48 -16.12
C PHE A 214 -10.91 -0.73 -17.53
N THR A 215 -10.01 0.14 -17.99
CA THR A 215 -9.36 0.05 -19.30
C THR A 215 -8.53 -1.24 -19.42
N ILE A 216 -7.65 -1.53 -18.47
CA ILE A 216 -6.75 -2.70 -18.56
C ILE A 216 -7.44 -4.03 -18.21
N SER A 217 -8.59 -3.99 -17.51
CA SER A 217 -9.34 -5.18 -17.07
C SER A 217 -9.56 -6.17 -18.22
N GLY A 218 -9.97 -5.69 -19.39
CA GLY A 218 -10.20 -6.52 -20.56
C GLY A 218 -8.95 -7.24 -21.10
N LEU A 219 -7.75 -6.71 -20.85
CA LEU A 219 -6.49 -7.39 -21.21
C LEU A 219 -6.14 -8.46 -20.18
N VAL A 220 -6.18 -8.11 -18.89
CA VAL A 220 -5.66 -8.94 -17.79
C VAL A 220 -6.58 -10.09 -17.40
N HIS A 221 -7.89 -9.99 -17.65
CA HIS A 221 -8.86 -11.05 -17.39
C HIS A 221 -8.97 -12.09 -18.52
N TYR A 222 -8.18 -12.01 -19.59
CA TYR A 222 -8.07 -13.12 -20.54
C TYR A 222 -7.20 -14.23 -19.94
N ALA A 223 -7.72 -15.45 -19.81
CA ALA A 223 -7.14 -16.49 -18.94
C ALA A 223 -5.65 -16.81 -19.15
N PRO A 224 -5.07 -16.83 -20.37
CA PRO A 224 -3.62 -16.98 -20.55
C PRO A 224 -2.83 -15.75 -20.09
N VAL A 225 -3.34 -14.54 -20.34
CA VAL A 225 -2.72 -13.30 -19.87
C VAL A 225 -2.81 -13.18 -18.35
N PHE A 226 -3.92 -13.58 -17.75
CA PHE A 226 -4.09 -13.62 -16.29
C PHE A 226 -2.98 -14.44 -15.62
N ARG A 227 -2.71 -15.65 -16.11
CA ARG A 227 -1.63 -16.52 -15.60
C ARG A 227 -0.26 -15.86 -15.73
N ASP A 228 0.04 -15.28 -16.88
CA ASP A 228 1.31 -14.59 -17.12
C ASP A 228 1.45 -13.31 -16.27
N TYR A 229 0.36 -12.56 -16.07
CA TYR A 229 0.34 -11.37 -15.23
C TYR A 229 0.67 -11.73 -13.79
N VAL A 230 0.01 -12.77 -13.25
CA VAL A 230 0.30 -13.27 -11.89
C VAL A 230 1.75 -13.73 -11.80
N PHE A 231 2.26 -14.54 -12.74
CA PHE A 231 3.65 -15.00 -12.70
C PHE A 231 4.65 -13.83 -12.74
N ARG A 232 4.36 -12.82 -13.58
CA ARG A 232 5.22 -11.67 -13.78
C ARG A 232 5.24 -10.73 -12.57
N SER A 233 4.15 -10.59 -11.81
CA SER A 233 4.19 -9.81 -10.57
C SER A 233 5.14 -10.45 -9.55
N LEU A 234 5.13 -11.78 -9.44
CA LEU A 234 6.10 -12.51 -8.59
C LEU A 234 7.54 -12.28 -9.07
N GLU A 235 7.80 -12.31 -10.39
CA GLU A 235 9.11 -11.97 -10.94
C GLU A 235 9.56 -10.54 -10.61
N GLU A 236 8.69 -9.55 -10.77
CA GLU A 236 9.05 -8.14 -10.59
C GLU A 236 9.31 -7.81 -9.10
N PHE A 237 8.56 -8.40 -8.17
CA PHE A 237 8.81 -8.27 -6.73
C PHE A 237 10.01 -9.10 -6.25
N TYR A 238 10.21 -10.31 -6.78
CA TYR A 238 11.39 -11.13 -6.44
C TYR A 238 12.70 -10.50 -6.93
N LYS A 239 12.69 -9.87 -8.11
CA LYS A 239 13.83 -9.07 -8.64
C LYS A 239 14.11 -7.82 -7.80
N ASP A 240 13.11 -7.32 -7.08
CA ASP A 240 13.27 -6.26 -6.07
C ASP A 240 13.56 -6.81 -4.65
N ASN A 241 13.96 -8.09 -4.54
CA ASN A 241 14.32 -8.76 -3.28
C ASN A 241 13.19 -8.77 -2.23
N VAL A 242 11.94 -8.96 -2.69
CA VAL A 242 10.74 -9.23 -1.89
C VAL A 242 10.35 -10.70 -2.07
N LEU A 243 10.07 -11.40 -0.97
CA LEU A 243 9.93 -12.87 -0.96
C LEU A 243 8.50 -13.38 -0.72
N TYR A 244 7.54 -12.50 -0.44
CA TYR A 244 6.16 -12.86 -0.12
C TYR A 244 5.22 -11.69 -0.43
N MET A 245 3.98 -11.99 -0.84
CA MET A 245 2.97 -10.98 -1.21
C MET A 245 1.58 -11.31 -0.66
N GLU A 246 0.87 -10.31 -0.14
CA GLU A 246 -0.56 -10.40 0.17
C GLU A 246 -1.33 -9.39 -0.68
N ILE A 247 -2.20 -9.90 -1.55
CA ILE A 247 -2.84 -9.13 -2.63
C ILE A 247 -4.34 -9.01 -2.34
N ARG A 248 -4.85 -7.77 -2.31
CA ARG A 248 -6.29 -7.48 -2.40
C ARG A 248 -6.72 -7.82 -3.82
N ALA A 249 -7.61 -8.80 -3.97
CA ALA A 249 -8.11 -9.17 -5.29
C ALA A 249 -9.64 -9.10 -5.32
N MET A 250 -10.19 -8.38 -6.29
CA MET A 250 -11.64 -8.33 -6.49
C MET A 250 -12.19 -9.64 -7.08
N LEU A 251 -11.31 -10.51 -7.59
CA LEU A 251 -11.66 -11.79 -8.21
C LEU A 251 -12.78 -11.61 -9.24
N LEU A 252 -12.62 -10.61 -10.11
CA LEU A 252 -13.49 -10.42 -11.26
C LEU A 252 -13.40 -11.64 -12.19
N PRO A 253 -14.45 -11.90 -12.99
CA PRO A 253 -14.50 -13.11 -13.79
C PRO A 253 -13.42 -13.13 -14.86
N VAL A 254 -12.62 -14.20 -14.88
CA VAL A 254 -11.60 -14.45 -15.90
C VAL A 254 -12.25 -15.19 -17.06
N TYR A 255 -11.93 -14.84 -18.31
CA TYR A 255 -12.62 -15.34 -19.50
C TYR A 255 -11.68 -16.00 -20.52
N GLU A 256 -12.23 -16.91 -21.31
CA GLU A 256 -11.54 -17.64 -22.37
C GLU A 256 -11.84 -17.06 -23.77
N LEU A 257 -11.06 -17.46 -24.78
CA LEU A 257 -11.14 -16.90 -26.14
C LEU A 257 -12.50 -17.11 -26.85
N ASN A 258 -13.25 -18.13 -26.41
CA ASN A 258 -14.61 -18.46 -26.86
C ASN A 258 -15.72 -17.66 -26.13
N GLY A 259 -15.38 -16.85 -25.12
CA GLY A 259 -16.33 -16.12 -24.29
C GLY A 259 -16.87 -16.90 -23.07
N GLU A 260 -16.35 -18.09 -22.78
CA GLU A 260 -16.58 -18.78 -21.49
C GLU A 260 -16.00 -17.96 -20.33
N ILE A 261 -16.68 -17.97 -19.19
CA ILE A 261 -16.35 -17.16 -18.01
C ILE A 261 -16.18 -18.07 -16.79
N HIS A 262 -15.06 -17.90 -16.10
CA HIS A 262 -14.71 -18.61 -14.88
C HIS A 262 -15.13 -17.85 -13.61
N ASP A 263 -15.35 -18.61 -12.54
CA ASP A 263 -15.77 -18.09 -11.23
C ASP A 263 -14.59 -17.68 -10.32
N LYS A 264 -14.92 -17.28 -9.09
CA LYS A 264 -13.92 -16.89 -8.08
C LYS A 264 -13.06 -18.04 -7.59
N ASP A 265 -13.62 -19.26 -7.53
CA ASP A 265 -12.89 -20.47 -7.10
C ASP A 265 -11.78 -20.79 -8.10
N TRP A 266 -12.06 -20.69 -9.40
CA TRP A 266 -11.09 -20.82 -10.47
C TRP A 266 -9.95 -19.80 -10.36
N SER A 267 -10.27 -18.53 -10.09
CA SER A 267 -9.26 -17.47 -9.95
C SER A 267 -8.36 -17.71 -8.75
N VAL A 268 -8.91 -18.06 -7.59
CA VAL A 268 -8.12 -18.41 -6.38
C VAL A 268 -7.25 -19.64 -6.62
N LYS A 269 -7.78 -20.66 -7.31
CA LYS A 269 -7.00 -21.84 -7.72
C LYS A 269 -5.86 -21.45 -8.67
N THR A 270 -6.10 -20.58 -9.64
CA THR A 270 -5.08 -20.18 -10.61
C THR A 270 -3.97 -19.32 -9.97
N TYR A 271 -4.30 -18.40 -9.06
CA TYR A 271 -3.29 -17.72 -8.24
C TYR A 271 -2.41 -18.73 -7.47
N LYS A 272 -3.03 -19.74 -6.85
CA LYS A 272 -2.32 -20.80 -6.11
C LYS A 272 -1.41 -21.61 -7.04
N ASP A 273 -1.92 -22.08 -8.17
CA ASP A 273 -1.20 -22.96 -9.08
C ASP A 273 -0.01 -22.22 -9.74
N VAL A 274 -0.18 -20.94 -10.10
CA VAL A 274 0.90 -20.08 -10.62
C VAL A 274 1.95 -19.78 -9.54
N ALA A 275 1.54 -19.46 -8.31
CA ALA A 275 2.49 -19.25 -7.21
C ALA A 275 3.28 -20.53 -6.88
N GLN A 276 2.63 -21.70 -6.88
CA GLN A 276 3.32 -22.99 -6.73
C GLN A 276 4.28 -23.29 -7.88
N MET A 277 3.97 -22.87 -9.10
CA MET A 277 4.90 -22.96 -10.23
C MET A 277 6.11 -22.05 -10.04
N PHE A 278 5.92 -20.81 -9.59
CA PHE A 278 7.01 -19.86 -9.36
C PHE A 278 7.96 -20.29 -8.24
N VAL A 279 7.43 -20.80 -7.11
CA VAL A 279 8.24 -21.28 -5.98
C VAL A 279 9.12 -22.48 -6.37
N LYS A 280 8.69 -23.32 -7.33
CA LYS A 280 9.53 -24.44 -7.81
C LYS A 280 10.83 -23.99 -8.49
N SER A 281 10.82 -22.84 -9.17
CA SER A 281 12.03 -22.25 -9.78
C SER A 281 12.72 -21.21 -8.90
N HIS A 282 12.03 -20.71 -7.86
CA HIS A 282 12.53 -19.73 -6.90
C HIS A 282 12.30 -20.23 -5.46
N PRO A 283 13.09 -21.20 -4.96
CA PRO A 283 12.82 -21.89 -3.70
C PRO A 283 12.94 -21.02 -2.43
N GLU A 284 13.51 -19.82 -2.54
CA GLU A 284 13.53 -18.82 -1.46
C GLU A 284 12.28 -17.92 -1.44
N PHE A 285 11.45 -17.94 -2.49
CA PHE A 285 10.16 -17.24 -2.50
C PHE A 285 9.14 -18.05 -1.70
N ILE A 286 8.44 -17.38 -0.78
CA ILE A 286 7.53 -18.02 0.18
C ILE A 286 6.16 -18.31 -0.45
N GLY A 287 5.78 -17.53 -1.48
CA GLY A 287 4.49 -17.62 -2.16
C GLY A 287 3.66 -16.35 -1.98
N ILE A 288 2.34 -16.49 -2.14
CA ILE A 288 1.38 -15.39 -1.99
C ILE A 288 0.14 -15.82 -1.20
N LYS A 289 -0.66 -14.83 -0.77
CA LYS A 289 -2.05 -15.03 -0.36
C LYS A 289 -2.96 -13.94 -0.94
N ILE A 290 -4.25 -14.25 -0.97
CA ILE A 290 -5.31 -13.37 -1.44
C ILE A 290 -6.13 -12.85 -0.25
N ILE A 291 -6.37 -11.55 -0.23
CA ILE A 291 -7.41 -10.91 0.56
C ILE A 291 -8.54 -10.61 -0.44
N TYR A 292 -9.70 -11.23 -0.29
CA TYR A 292 -10.79 -10.97 -1.22
C TYR A 292 -11.35 -9.57 -0.95
N SER A 293 -11.38 -8.70 -1.95
CA SER A 293 -11.88 -7.33 -1.82
C SER A 293 -13.18 -7.11 -2.58
N ASP A 294 -13.96 -6.12 -2.16
CA ASP A 294 -15.04 -5.58 -2.98
C ASP A 294 -15.17 -4.05 -2.84
N HIS A 295 -15.83 -3.41 -3.80
CA HIS A 295 -15.87 -1.97 -3.93
C HIS A 295 -16.87 -1.29 -2.98
N ARG A 296 -16.40 -0.31 -2.21
CA ARG A 296 -17.15 0.38 -1.16
C ARG A 296 -18.23 1.37 -1.65
N SER A 297 -18.47 1.46 -2.94
CA SER A 297 -19.62 2.19 -3.51
C SER A 297 -20.88 1.33 -3.64
N LYS A 298 -20.77 0.00 -3.49
CA LYS A 298 -21.90 -0.94 -3.66
C LYS A 298 -22.93 -0.86 -2.53
N ASP A 299 -24.16 -1.24 -2.84
CA ASP A 299 -25.20 -1.42 -1.83
C ASP A 299 -24.82 -2.46 -0.77
N VAL A 300 -25.28 -2.24 0.47
CA VAL A 300 -25.07 -3.16 1.59
C VAL A 300 -25.61 -4.58 1.33
N SER A 301 -26.59 -4.75 0.44
CA SER A 301 -27.07 -6.06 -0.02
C SER A 301 -25.97 -6.85 -0.73
N LEU A 302 -25.29 -6.22 -1.69
CA LEU A 302 -24.19 -6.81 -2.44
C LEU A 302 -22.99 -7.10 -1.52
N ILE A 303 -22.66 -6.19 -0.59
CA ILE A 303 -21.59 -6.45 0.39
C ILE A 303 -21.94 -7.62 1.33
N LYS A 304 -23.21 -7.87 1.65
CA LYS A 304 -23.62 -9.11 2.38
C LYS A 304 -23.37 -10.37 1.55
N GLU A 305 -23.44 -10.32 0.22
CA GLU A 305 -23.09 -11.44 -0.66
C GLU A 305 -21.57 -11.63 -0.74
N SER A 306 -20.82 -10.55 -0.85
CA SER A 306 -19.35 -10.57 -0.87
C SER A 306 -18.75 -11.05 0.46
N VAL A 307 -19.31 -10.67 1.62
CA VAL A 307 -18.90 -11.21 2.93
C VAL A 307 -19.15 -12.73 3.03
N ARG A 308 -20.30 -13.23 2.55
CA ARG A 308 -20.56 -14.69 2.50
C ARG A 308 -19.61 -15.41 1.54
N THR A 309 -19.33 -14.78 0.40
CA THR A 309 -18.35 -15.27 -0.58
C THR A 309 -16.95 -15.37 0.04
N ALA A 310 -16.53 -14.39 0.84
CA ALA A 310 -15.27 -14.42 1.56
C ALA A 310 -15.19 -15.59 2.57
N MET A 311 -16.29 -15.87 3.27
CA MET A 311 -16.39 -16.99 4.21
C MET A 311 -16.30 -18.35 3.49
N ASP A 312 -16.96 -18.50 2.35
CA ASP A 312 -16.92 -19.70 1.52
C ASP A 312 -15.53 -19.92 0.89
N LEU A 313 -14.96 -18.89 0.24
CA LEU A 313 -13.61 -18.93 -0.32
C LEU A 313 -12.55 -19.26 0.74
N ARG A 314 -12.66 -18.71 1.95
CA ARG A 314 -11.77 -19.05 3.07
C ARG A 314 -11.96 -20.49 3.57
N THR A 315 -13.17 -21.04 3.46
CA THR A 315 -13.46 -22.44 3.83
C THR A 315 -12.89 -23.42 2.80
N LYS A 316 -13.04 -23.11 1.49
CA LYS A 316 -12.49 -23.90 0.38
C LYS A 316 -10.98 -23.81 0.25
N PHE A 317 -10.41 -22.62 0.48
CA PHE A 317 -9.00 -22.31 0.26
C PHE A 317 -8.31 -21.68 1.50
N PRO A 318 -8.35 -22.32 2.69
CA PRO A 318 -7.87 -21.72 3.96
C PRO A 318 -6.37 -21.39 3.97
N ASN A 319 -5.59 -22.03 3.10
CA ASN A 319 -4.16 -21.76 2.94
C ASN A 319 -3.86 -20.60 1.98
N MET A 320 -4.82 -20.16 1.16
CA MET A 320 -4.66 -19.14 0.11
C MET A 320 -5.41 -17.85 0.44
N VAL A 321 -6.65 -17.94 0.93
CA VAL A 321 -7.51 -16.79 1.21
C VAL A 321 -7.36 -16.38 2.67
N ALA A 322 -6.78 -15.21 2.89
CA ALA A 322 -6.49 -14.66 4.22
C ALA A 322 -7.76 -14.12 4.91
N GLY A 323 -8.61 -13.40 4.17
CA GLY A 323 -9.79 -12.73 4.69
C GLY A 323 -10.41 -11.76 3.68
N PHE A 324 -11.02 -10.68 4.17
CA PHE A 324 -11.80 -9.71 3.38
C PHE A 324 -11.36 -8.25 3.57
N ASP A 325 -11.61 -7.41 2.57
CA ASP A 325 -11.32 -5.97 2.56
C ASP A 325 -12.37 -5.19 1.74
N LEU A 326 -12.46 -3.88 1.95
CA LEU A 326 -13.31 -2.96 1.19
C LEU A 326 -12.41 -1.88 0.56
N VAL A 327 -12.47 -1.76 -0.76
CA VAL A 327 -11.56 -0.92 -1.57
C VAL A 327 -12.32 0.14 -2.36
N GLY A 328 -11.59 1.08 -2.96
CA GLY A 328 -12.14 2.23 -3.69
C GLY A 328 -12.10 3.53 -2.89
N HIS A 329 -12.44 4.64 -3.54
CA HIS A 329 -12.33 5.99 -2.99
C HIS A 329 -13.05 6.14 -1.63
N GLU A 330 -12.28 6.33 -0.55
CA GLU A 330 -12.78 6.29 0.83
C GLU A 330 -13.68 7.50 1.19
N ASP A 331 -13.31 8.72 0.77
CA ASP A 331 -14.09 9.95 0.99
C ASP A 331 -15.51 9.95 0.36
N THR A 332 -15.72 9.23 -0.74
CA THR A 332 -16.95 9.30 -1.55
C THR A 332 -17.80 8.03 -1.53
N GLY A 333 -17.23 6.91 -1.05
CA GLY A 333 -17.96 5.66 -0.83
C GLY A 333 -18.62 5.57 0.55
N HIS A 334 -19.14 4.38 0.87
CA HIS A 334 -19.72 4.10 2.18
C HIS A 334 -18.65 3.92 3.27
N SER A 335 -19.04 4.21 4.50
CA SER A 335 -18.25 3.92 5.71
C SER A 335 -18.35 2.45 6.11
N LEU A 336 -17.41 1.98 6.93
CA LEU A 336 -17.49 0.65 7.55
C LEU A 336 -18.73 0.52 8.44
N PHE A 337 -19.18 1.62 9.05
CA PHE A 337 -20.39 1.67 9.88
C PHE A 337 -21.67 1.43 9.08
N ASP A 338 -21.79 1.95 7.86
CA ASP A 338 -22.93 1.71 6.96
C ASP A 338 -23.04 0.21 6.63
N TYR A 339 -21.90 -0.46 6.48
CA TYR A 339 -21.81 -1.89 6.23
C TYR A 339 -21.83 -2.78 7.49
N LYS A 340 -22.05 -2.24 8.70
CA LYS A 340 -22.06 -3.03 9.95
C LYS A 340 -22.93 -4.29 9.89
N GLU A 341 -24.09 -4.23 9.21
CA GLU A 341 -24.99 -5.38 9.10
C GLU A 341 -24.47 -6.48 8.17
N ALA A 342 -23.55 -6.15 7.25
CA ALA A 342 -22.82 -7.11 6.43
C ALA A 342 -21.58 -7.63 7.17
N LEU A 343 -20.76 -6.72 7.71
CA LEU A 343 -19.49 -7.04 8.37
C LEU A 343 -19.67 -7.83 9.69
N MET A 344 -20.86 -7.76 10.30
CA MET A 344 -21.20 -8.59 11.46
C MET A 344 -21.79 -9.97 11.12
N ILE A 345 -22.00 -10.32 9.84
CA ILE A 345 -22.50 -11.67 9.44
C ILE A 345 -21.63 -12.80 10.01
N PRO A 346 -20.29 -12.79 9.89
CA PRO A 346 -19.45 -13.89 10.37
C PRO A 346 -19.62 -14.08 11.89
N VAL A 347 -19.61 -12.98 12.66
CA VAL A 347 -19.80 -12.98 14.12
C VAL A 347 -21.18 -13.53 14.50
N LYS A 348 -22.25 -13.10 13.82
CA LYS A 348 -23.62 -13.61 14.02
C LYS A 348 -23.76 -15.10 13.68
N GLN A 349 -22.86 -15.67 12.88
CA GLN A 349 -22.80 -17.09 12.51
C GLN A 349 -21.74 -17.87 13.30
N GLY A 350 -21.03 -17.26 14.26
CA GLY A 350 -19.96 -17.92 15.02
C GLY A 350 -18.67 -18.18 14.23
N VAL A 351 -18.50 -17.56 13.07
CA VAL A 351 -17.34 -17.71 12.18
C VAL A 351 -16.41 -16.51 12.30
N LYS A 352 -15.10 -16.75 12.46
CA LYS A 352 -14.08 -15.69 12.35
C LYS A 352 -13.69 -15.49 10.89
N LEU A 353 -14.10 -14.38 10.29
CA LEU A 353 -13.54 -13.85 9.05
C LEU A 353 -12.49 -12.77 9.41
N PRO A 354 -11.21 -12.93 9.06
CA PRO A 354 -10.22 -11.88 9.23
C PRO A 354 -10.51 -10.70 8.28
N TYR A 355 -10.32 -9.48 8.76
CA TYR A 355 -10.43 -8.26 7.96
C TYR A 355 -9.08 -7.56 7.83
N PHE A 356 -8.92 -6.76 6.77
CA PHE A 356 -7.70 -6.00 6.44
C PHE A 356 -8.04 -4.59 5.94
N PHE A 357 -9.05 -3.96 6.56
CA PHE A 357 -9.72 -2.77 6.02
C PHE A 357 -8.78 -1.62 5.66
N HIS A 358 -8.95 -1.08 4.46
CA HIS A 358 -8.61 0.31 4.17
C HIS A 358 -9.39 1.22 5.13
N ALA A 359 -8.69 2.10 5.84
CA ALA A 359 -9.33 3.01 6.78
C ALA A 359 -8.48 4.25 7.08
N GLY A 360 -9.12 5.41 7.06
CA GLY A 360 -8.50 6.69 7.34
C GLY A 360 -7.56 7.17 6.24
N GLU A 361 -7.73 6.71 4.99
CA GLU A 361 -7.10 7.28 3.81
C GLU A 361 -7.80 8.58 3.42
N THR A 362 -7.59 9.63 4.21
CA THR A 362 -8.32 10.90 4.06
C THR A 362 -7.60 12.07 4.73
N ASP A 363 -7.75 13.25 4.13
CA ASP A 363 -7.34 14.52 4.73
C ASP A 363 -8.33 15.03 5.78
N TRP A 364 -9.61 14.68 5.65
CA TRP A 364 -10.64 15.12 6.57
C TRP A 364 -10.36 14.67 8.01
N HIS A 365 -10.95 15.40 8.95
CA HIS A 365 -10.82 15.11 10.38
C HIS A 365 -12.13 15.31 11.12
N GLY A 366 -12.52 14.33 11.95
CA GLY A 366 -13.73 14.34 12.77
C GLY A 366 -15.00 13.91 12.03
N THR A 367 -14.88 13.47 10.77
CA THR A 367 -15.97 13.09 9.86
C THR A 367 -16.44 11.65 10.09
N SER A 368 -17.21 11.08 9.16
CA SER A 368 -17.47 9.63 9.08
C SER A 368 -16.27 8.87 8.50
N VAL A 369 -15.48 9.52 7.65
CA VAL A 369 -14.44 8.87 6.83
C VAL A 369 -13.24 8.47 7.70
N ASP A 370 -12.65 9.42 8.43
CA ASP A 370 -11.54 9.13 9.35
C ASP A 370 -11.97 8.29 10.57
N LYS A 371 -13.28 8.17 10.83
CA LYS A 371 -13.82 7.23 11.83
C LYS A 371 -13.82 5.77 11.38
N ASN A 372 -13.61 5.47 10.08
CA ASN A 372 -13.35 4.10 9.66
C ASN A 372 -12.14 3.48 10.39
N LEU A 373 -11.19 4.30 10.89
CA LEU A 373 -10.11 3.84 11.77
C LEU A 373 -10.62 3.22 13.08
N LEU A 374 -11.64 3.84 13.69
CA LEU A 374 -12.29 3.35 14.91
C LEU A 374 -13.09 2.08 14.59
N ASP A 375 -13.89 2.11 13.52
CA ASP A 375 -14.74 0.99 13.12
C ASP A 375 -13.90 -0.24 12.74
N ALA A 376 -12.78 -0.07 12.04
CA ALA A 376 -11.86 -1.15 11.69
C ALA A 376 -11.26 -1.84 12.94
N VAL A 377 -10.87 -1.08 13.98
CA VAL A 377 -10.30 -1.69 15.21
C VAL A 377 -11.36 -2.38 16.08
N ILE A 378 -12.61 -1.88 16.14
CA ILE A 378 -13.69 -2.57 16.88
C ILE A 378 -14.23 -3.79 16.13
N LEU A 379 -14.16 -3.79 14.79
CA LEU A 379 -14.41 -4.97 13.95
C LEU A 379 -13.26 -6.00 13.99
N ASN A 380 -12.21 -5.75 14.78
CA ASN A 380 -11.04 -6.61 14.96
C ASN A 380 -10.27 -6.86 13.65
N THR A 381 -10.04 -5.81 12.86
CA THR A 381 -9.15 -5.87 11.70
C THR A 381 -7.75 -6.38 12.10
N THR A 382 -7.13 -7.15 11.21
CA THR A 382 -5.80 -7.72 11.41
C THR A 382 -4.72 -6.68 11.16
N ARG A 383 -4.94 -5.83 10.14
CA ARG A 383 -4.11 -4.68 9.74
C ARG A 383 -5.02 -3.56 9.23
N ILE A 384 -4.49 -2.35 9.14
CA ILE A 384 -5.19 -1.16 8.62
C ILE A 384 -4.49 -0.70 7.34
N GLY A 385 -5.21 -0.66 6.22
CA GLY A 385 -4.71 -0.06 4.97
C GLY A 385 -4.57 1.46 5.12
N HIS A 386 -3.41 1.98 4.72
CA HIS A 386 -2.92 3.37 4.87
C HIS A 386 -2.83 3.86 6.31
N GLY A 387 -3.97 4.00 7.01
CA GLY A 387 -4.04 4.59 8.34
C GLY A 387 -3.60 6.06 8.39
N PHE A 388 -3.72 6.78 7.28
CA PHE A 388 -3.13 8.13 7.10
C PHE A 388 -3.60 9.13 8.16
N ALA A 389 -4.89 9.14 8.49
CA ALA A 389 -5.46 10.00 9.54
C ALA A 389 -5.14 9.54 10.99
N LEU A 390 -4.47 8.41 11.22
CA LEU A 390 -4.34 7.80 12.57
C LEU A 390 -3.62 8.69 13.60
N SER A 391 -2.68 9.53 13.17
CA SER A 391 -1.99 10.47 14.08
C SER A 391 -2.93 11.53 14.67
N LYS A 392 -4.05 11.82 13.99
CA LYS A 392 -5.12 12.74 14.43
C LYS A 392 -6.03 12.10 15.52
N HIS A 393 -5.93 10.79 15.76
CA HIS A 393 -6.79 10.02 16.67
C HIS A 393 -5.98 9.34 17.80
N PRO A 394 -5.55 10.07 18.85
CA PRO A 394 -4.64 9.53 19.87
C PRO A 394 -5.18 8.31 20.62
N ALA A 395 -6.50 8.25 20.85
CA ALA A 395 -7.15 7.09 21.49
C ALA A 395 -7.15 5.85 20.58
N VAL A 396 -7.46 6.01 19.29
CA VAL A 396 -7.46 4.90 18.31
C VAL A 396 -6.03 4.42 18.05
N ARG A 397 -5.07 5.33 17.94
CA ARG A 397 -3.63 5.02 17.84
C ARG A 397 -3.14 4.22 19.05
N ALA A 398 -3.46 4.65 20.27
CA ALA A 398 -3.08 3.93 21.48
C ALA A 398 -3.76 2.54 21.56
N PHE A 399 -5.01 2.42 21.08
CA PHE A 399 -5.71 1.14 21.00
C PHE A 399 -5.06 0.19 19.99
N SER A 400 -4.78 0.65 18.76
CA SER A 400 -4.14 -0.18 17.73
C SER A 400 -2.72 -0.60 18.14
N GLN A 401 -1.94 0.30 18.74
CA GLN A 401 -0.63 -0.02 19.30
C GLN A 401 -0.71 -1.07 20.42
N LYS A 402 -1.65 -0.91 21.37
CA LYS A 402 -1.89 -1.89 22.46
C LYS A 402 -2.39 -3.25 21.94
N LYS A 403 -3.06 -3.28 20.80
CA LYS A 403 -3.56 -4.48 20.13
C LYS A 403 -2.60 -5.07 19.11
N ASP A 404 -1.44 -4.45 18.90
CA ASP A 404 -0.44 -4.84 17.89
C ASP A 404 -1.00 -4.87 16.45
N ILE A 405 -1.96 -3.99 16.15
CA ILE A 405 -2.56 -3.82 14.82
C ILE A 405 -1.74 -2.80 14.04
N PRO A 406 -1.01 -3.19 12.98
CA PRO A 406 -0.18 -2.28 12.21
C PRO A 406 -0.99 -1.50 11.17
N ILE A 407 -0.45 -0.35 10.78
CA ILE A 407 -0.82 0.34 9.53
C ILE A 407 0.06 -0.13 8.37
N GLU A 408 -0.52 -0.23 7.18
CA GLU A 408 0.17 -0.53 5.92
C GLU A 408 0.36 0.77 5.15
N VAL A 409 1.57 1.32 5.15
CA VAL A 409 1.86 2.66 4.64
C VAL A 409 2.33 2.59 3.19
N CYS A 410 1.73 3.40 2.32
CA CYS A 410 1.96 3.42 0.88
C CYS A 410 2.30 4.86 0.41
N PRO A 411 3.53 5.36 0.68
CA PRO A 411 3.90 6.76 0.49
C PRO A 411 3.61 7.34 -0.90
N ILE A 412 3.93 6.59 -1.96
CA ILE A 412 3.78 7.08 -3.34
C ILE A 412 2.30 7.18 -3.71
N SER A 413 1.49 6.20 -3.28
CA SER A 413 0.04 6.25 -3.46
C SER A 413 -0.55 7.50 -2.80
N ASN A 414 -0.23 7.74 -1.52
CA ASN A 414 -0.76 8.89 -0.79
C ASN A 414 -0.32 10.25 -1.38
N GLN A 415 0.87 10.34 -2.02
CA GLN A 415 1.27 11.54 -2.75
C GLN A 415 0.54 11.69 -4.09
N VAL A 416 0.52 10.63 -4.92
CA VAL A 416 -0.07 10.66 -6.27
C VAL A 416 -1.58 10.86 -6.22
N LEU A 417 -2.26 10.28 -5.22
CA LEU A 417 -3.69 10.49 -4.94
C LEU A 417 -3.97 11.78 -4.16
N LYS A 418 -2.96 12.65 -4.01
CA LYS A 418 -3.06 14.05 -3.52
C LYS A 418 -3.48 14.23 -2.06
N LEU A 419 -3.19 13.28 -1.16
CA LEU A 419 -3.36 13.45 0.29
C LEU A 419 -2.22 14.28 0.92
N VAL A 420 -1.03 14.26 0.33
CA VAL A 420 0.07 15.12 0.77
C VAL A 420 0.99 15.45 -0.40
N SER A 421 1.38 16.72 -0.56
CA SER A 421 2.27 17.13 -1.65
C SER A 421 3.74 16.82 -1.35
N ASP A 422 4.19 17.09 -0.14
CA ASP A 422 5.57 16.90 0.32
C ASP A 422 5.60 15.77 1.36
N LEU A 423 6.29 14.66 1.07
CA LEU A 423 6.30 13.49 1.94
C LEU A 423 7.03 13.74 3.27
N ARG A 424 7.77 14.85 3.42
CA ARG A 424 8.25 15.32 4.74
C ARG A 424 7.13 15.71 5.69
N ASN A 425 5.95 16.06 5.15
CA ASN A 425 4.73 16.35 5.93
C ASN A 425 3.81 15.14 6.12
N HIS A 426 4.20 13.95 5.64
CA HIS A 426 3.36 12.75 5.74
C HIS A 426 3.09 12.39 7.22
N PRO A 427 1.83 12.18 7.64
CA PRO A 427 1.43 12.06 9.06
C PRO A 427 2.07 10.87 9.79
N VAL A 428 2.56 9.87 9.04
CA VAL A 428 3.31 8.72 9.56
C VAL A 428 4.68 9.11 10.13
N ALA A 429 5.26 10.27 9.82
CA ALA A 429 6.51 10.74 10.44
C ALA A 429 6.42 10.75 11.98
N THR A 430 5.31 11.27 12.52
CA THR A 430 4.98 11.25 13.95
C THR A 430 4.82 9.82 14.49
N LEU A 431 4.34 8.88 13.68
CA LEU A 431 4.14 7.48 14.05
C LEU A 431 5.45 6.69 14.05
N MET A 432 6.36 6.98 13.11
CA MET A 432 7.73 6.44 13.08
C MET A 432 8.54 6.93 14.27
N ALA A 433 8.41 8.20 14.65
CA ALA A 433 9.10 8.80 15.80
C ALA A 433 8.75 8.15 17.17
N ILE A 434 7.62 7.45 17.26
CA ILE A 434 7.15 6.75 18.47
C ILE A 434 7.08 5.22 18.32
N GLY A 435 7.63 4.66 17.23
CA GLY A 435 7.68 3.22 17.02
C GLY A 435 6.32 2.54 16.88
N GLN A 436 5.33 3.21 16.28
CA GLN A 436 4.02 2.62 15.99
C GLN A 436 4.18 1.36 15.11
N PRO A 437 3.46 0.25 15.39
CA PRO A 437 3.35 -0.89 14.48
C PRO A 437 2.98 -0.47 13.06
N MET A 438 3.85 -0.76 12.11
CA MET A 438 3.64 -0.45 10.69
C MET A 438 4.48 -1.33 9.76
N VAL A 439 4.06 -1.41 8.50
CA VAL A 439 4.80 -1.97 7.36
C VAL A 439 4.78 -0.98 6.20
N ILE A 440 5.78 -1.01 5.32
CA ILE A 440 5.76 -0.28 4.05
C ILE A 440 5.29 -1.23 2.94
N SER A 441 4.43 -0.73 2.05
CA SER A 441 4.07 -1.41 0.80
C SER A 441 3.99 -0.39 -0.34
N SER A 442 3.75 -0.86 -1.56
CA SER A 442 3.75 -0.05 -2.78
C SER A 442 2.39 0.16 -3.42
N ASP A 443 1.35 -0.48 -2.89
CA ASP A 443 -0.03 -0.34 -3.36
C ASP A 443 -0.20 -0.74 -4.84
N ASP A 444 -0.42 0.22 -5.74
CA ASP A 444 -0.50 0.05 -7.20
C ASP A 444 0.73 0.64 -7.94
N PRO A 445 1.95 0.09 -7.72
CA PRO A 445 3.18 0.71 -8.18
C PRO A 445 3.20 0.95 -9.69
N ALA A 446 2.63 0.04 -10.48
CA ALA A 446 2.63 0.15 -11.94
C ALA A 446 1.80 1.34 -12.45
N VAL A 447 0.73 1.72 -11.73
CA VAL A 447 -0.13 2.86 -12.10
C VAL A 447 0.59 4.18 -11.82
N PHE A 448 1.40 4.24 -10.76
CA PHE A 448 2.24 5.38 -10.41
C PHE A 448 3.57 5.43 -11.20
N GLY A 449 3.88 4.38 -11.95
CA GLY A 449 5.14 4.22 -12.68
C GLY A 449 6.32 3.69 -11.85
N ALA A 450 6.09 3.32 -10.59
CA ALA A 450 7.03 2.62 -9.72
C ALA A 450 7.10 1.11 -10.07
N ARG A 451 7.90 0.34 -9.31
CA ARG A 451 7.98 -1.13 -9.40
C ARG A 451 8.54 -1.70 -8.10
N GLY A 452 7.98 -2.81 -7.62
CA GLY A 452 8.40 -3.45 -6.37
C GLY A 452 8.15 -2.54 -5.17
N LEU A 453 8.95 -2.67 -4.12
CA LEU A 453 8.85 -1.91 -2.87
C LEU A 453 9.92 -0.83 -2.70
N SER A 454 11.02 -0.88 -3.47
CA SER A 454 12.18 -0.02 -3.20
C SER A 454 11.95 1.48 -3.36
N TYR A 455 10.98 1.91 -4.16
CA TYR A 455 10.64 3.34 -4.26
C TYR A 455 9.94 3.82 -2.98
N ASP A 456 8.90 3.12 -2.52
CA ASP A 456 8.21 3.44 -1.26
C ASP A 456 9.12 3.32 -0.02
N PHE A 457 10.06 2.37 -0.01
CA PHE A 457 11.12 2.31 1.01
C PHE A 457 12.06 3.52 0.96
N TYR A 458 12.37 4.06 -0.22
CA TYR A 458 13.15 5.30 -0.36
C TYR A 458 12.38 6.50 0.19
N GLU A 459 11.11 6.66 -0.17
CA GLU A 459 10.28 7.76 0.34
C GLU A 459 10.11 7.69 1.86
N ALA A 460 9.84 6.50 2.40
CA ALA A 460 9.74 6.27 3.83
C ALA A 460 11.07 6.52 4.57
N PHE A 461 12.21 6.16 3.98
CA PHE A 461 13.52 6.28 4.63
C PHE A 461 14.14 7.68 4.52
N MET A 462 13.97 8.36 3.39
CA MET A 462 14.55 9.69 3.15
C MET A 462 13.60 10.80 3.58
N GLY A 463 12.32 10.73 3.16
CA GLY A 463 11.30 11.74 3.45
C GLY A 463 10.70 11.57 4.84
N ILE A 464 9.90 10.51 5.02
CA ILE A 464 9.01 10.36 6.19
C ILE A 464 9.79 10.12 7.50
N GLY A 465 10.79 9.23 7.47
CA GLY A 465 11.65 8.93 8.62
C GLY A 465 12.71 9.99 8.92
N GLY A 466 12.88 10.97 8.03
CA GLY A 466 13.85 12.05 8.14
C GLY A 466 15.31 11.60 8.24
N MET A 467 16.20 12.54 8.56
CA MET A 467 17.65 12.31 8.55
C MET A 467 18.13 11.26 9.57
N LYS A 468 17.37 11.00 10.64
CA LYS A 468 17.74 10.08 11.73
C LYS A 468 17.21 8.65 11.58
N ALA A 469 16.34 8.36 10.61
CA ALA A 469 16.06 6.97 10.25
C ALA A 469 17.33 6.31 9.70
N ASP A 470 17.67 5.13 10.23
CA ASP A 470 18.95 4.45 10.03
C ASP A 470 18.75 2.97 9.59
N LEU A 471 19.83 2.18 9.56
CA LEU A 471 19.74 0.76 9.21
C LEU A 471 18.79 -0.02 10.13
N ARG A 472 18.60 0.41 11.39
CA ARG A 472 17.65 -0.23 12.33
C ARG A 472 16.21 0.01 11.90
N THR A 473 15.88 1.21 11.45
CA THR A 473 14.54 1.53 10.91
C THR A 473 14.22 0.64 9.70
N LEU A 474 15.17 0.48 8.78
CA LEU A 474 15.03 -0.40 7.62
C LEU A 474 14.86 -1.89 8.02
N LYS A 475 15.71 -2.37 8.92
CA LYS A 475 15.67 -3.74 9.45
C LYS A 475 14.34 -4.03 10.15
N GLN A 476 13.86 -3.10 10.97
CA GLN A 476 12.58 -3.21 11.68
C GLN A 476 11.39 -3.30 10.71
N LEU A 477 11.36 -2.47 9.66
CA LEU A 477 10.30 -2.51 8.65
C LEU A 477 10.26 -3.84 7.89
N ALA A 478 11.44 -4.36 7.49
CA ALA A 478 11.54 -5.67 6.85
C ALA A 478 11.06 -6.79 7.79
N MET A 479 11.50 -6.81 9.05
CA MET A 479 11.06 -7.79 10.06
C MET A 479 9.56 -7.67 10.37
N ASN A 480 9.01 -6.45 10.42
CA ASN A 480 7.59 -6.20 10.62
C ASN A 480 6.74 -6.83 9.49
N SER A 481 7.18 -6.74 8.24
CA SER A 481 6.47 -7.36 7.10
C SER A 481 6.36 -8.89 7.23
N ILE A 482 7.31 -9.54 7.90
CA ILE A 482 7.23 -10.98 8.22
C ILE A 482 6.29 -11.20 9.42
N ARG A 483 6.48 -10.45 10.52
CA ARG A 483 5.68 -10.54 11.75
C ARG A 483 4.17 -10.38 11.50
N TYR A 484 3.79 -9.38 10.71
CA TYR A 484 2.40 -9.00 10.46
C TYR A 484 1.80 -9.67 9.20
N SER A 485 2.55 -10.53 8.52
CA SER A 485 1.96 -11.44 7.53
C SER A 485 0.95 -12.39 8.18
N VAL A 486 0.01 -12.90 7.38
CA VAL A 486 -0.97 -13.92 7.80
C VAL A 486 -0.46 -15.35 7.55
N LEU A 487 0.87 -15.50 7.44
CA LEU A 487 1.52 -16.79 7.53
C LEU A 487 1.31 -17.39 8.94
N SER A 488 1.33 -18.71 9.03
CA SER A 488 1.41 -19.40 10.31
C SER A 488 2.81 -19.22 10.92
N GLU A 489 2.95 -19.30 12.24
CA GLU A 489 4.20 -18.96 12.92
C GLU A 489 5.40 -19.83 12.48
N ASP A 490 5.18 -21.11 12.18
CA ASP A 490 6.17 -22.01 11.56
C ASP A 490 6.72 -21.45 10.22
N LYS A 491 5.82 -20.90 9.39
CA LYS A 491 6.19 -20.28 8.11
C LYS A 491 6.84 -18.91 8.30
N LYS A 492 6.49 -18.16 9.34
CA LYS A 492 7.19 -16.92 9.71
C LYS A 492 8.61 -17.20 10.19
N THR A 493 8.84 -18.25 10.98
CA THR A 493 10.17 -18.70 11.39
C THR A 493 11.00 -19.10 10.16
N ALA A 494 10.48 -19.97 9.29
CA ALA A 494 11.18 -20.39 8.07
C ALA A 494 11.49 -19.21 7.13
N PHE A 495 10.57 -18.25 7.00
CA PHE A 495 10.81 -17.01 6.24
C PHE A 495 11.89 -16.14 6.90
N MET A 496 11.85 -15.95 8.23
CA MET A 496 12.87 -15.20 8.95
C MET A 496 14.27 -15.80 8.74
N GLU A 497 14.43 -17.12 8.75
CA GLU A 497 15.71 -17.79 8.46
C GLU A 497 16.23 -17.52 7.03
N ILE A 498 15.35 -17.49 6.03
CA ILE A 498 15.71 -17.16 4.64
C ILE A 498 16.09 -15.68 4.55
N TRP A 499 15.26 -14.81 5.13
CA TRP A 499 15.48 -13.37 5.15
C TRP A 499 16.79 -13.00 5.87
N GLU A 500 17.11 -13.61 7.00
CA GLU A 500 18.36 -13.37 7.74
C GLU A 500 19.60 -13.71 6.91
N LYS A 501 19.55 -14.80 6.11
CA LYS A 501 20.66 -15.17 5.22
C LYS A 501 20.87 -14.11 4.14
N ARG A 502 19.78 -13.62 3.52
CA ARG A 502 19.84 -12.49 2.58
C ARG A 502 20.28 -11.19 3.25
N TRP A 503 19.85 -10.92 4.47
CA TRP A 503 20.21 -9.72 5.22
C TRP A 503 21.69 -9.69 5.55
N LYS A 504 22.26 -10.81 6.03
CA LYS A 504 23.71 -10.96 6.27
C LYS A 504 24.52 -10.76 4.98
N LYS A 505 24.06 -11.30 3.84
CA LYS A 505 24.68 -11.02 2.53
C LYS A 505 24.61 -9.53 2.15
N PHE A 506 23.42 -8.92 2.26
CA PHE A 506 23.21 -7.50 1.96
C PHE A 506 24.13 -6.59 2.80
N VAL A 507 24.22 -6.85 4.11
CA VAL A 507 25.13 -6.13 5.02
C VAL A 507 26.58 -6.25 4.55
N ALA A 508 27.05 -7.46 4.22
CA ALA A 508 28.40 -7.66 3.69
C ALA A 508 28.63 -6.95 2.36
N ASP A 509 27.66 -6.98 1.44
CA ASP A 509 27.73 -6.30 0.14
C ASP A 509 27.73 -4.76 0.28
N VAL A 510 27.11 -4.19 1.32
CA VAL A 510 27.17 -2.76 1.64
C VAL A 510 28.50 -2.39 2.32
N VAL A 511 29.05 -3.24 3.18
CA VAL A 511 30.39 -3.04 3.77
C VAL A 511 31.49 -3.12 2.70
N ALA A 512 31.29 -3.87 1.63
CA ALA A 512 32.27 -4.03 0.54
C ALA A 512 32.30 -2.88 -0.49
N GLN A 513 31.29 -2.00 -0.51
CA GLN A 513 31.23 -0.79 -1.37
C GLN A 513 31.96 0.39 -0.74
#